data_AF-Q2UB40-F1
#
_entry.id   AF-Q2UB40-F1
#
_cell.length_a   1.000
_cell.length_b   1.000
_cell.length_c   1.000
_cell.angle_alpha   90.00
_cell.angle_beta   90.00
_cell.angle_gamma   90.00
#
_symmetry.space_group_name_H-M   'P 1'
#
loop_
_entity.id
_entity.type
_entity.pdbx_description
1 polymer ?
#
loop_
_entity_poly.entity_id
_entity_poly.type
_entity_poly.pdbx_seq_one_letter_code
_entity_poly.pdbx_strand_id
1 'polypeptide(L)'
;MSSGSNGARRIASVLRPSIADPKVCRSCQETLVRRNYSSAAAQPSSESTSTATTTFPVVKPVYTINAGVALSRPPQITRDLSQFEKAYYFYQKRLNERLALPFTKYFYFKRGTPADEDWKRKIRERQTAARDIGKYNAYSKDAWNDELLVGAVEAEPEHQVEMLVQDAEATVNATSQDTSKKEEIPRPFPRVTEADQKNDQRSLNRALQRTLYLLVQTKEGYWRLPSSPVEQDETLRLAAERTLAQTAGVNMNTWMVGFHPVGHHVYNFRYPRVDKANGTEHLGEKTFFMKARIMAGQADLAANTQNLQDFKWLTKEEIAPYVLPQYYSNIKNMLAER
;
A
#
# COMPACT_ATOMS: atom_id res chain seq x y z
N MET A 1 71.34 -36.04 24.75
CA MET A 1 72.58 -35.42 24.24
C MET A 1 72.50 -35.36 22.72
N SER A 2 72.80 -34.18 22.17
CA SER A 2 73.00 -33.83 20.74
C SER A 2 71.80 -33.53 19.83
N SER A 3 71.36 -32.27 19.91
CA SER A 3 71.30 -31.23 18.87
C SER A 3 71.02 -31.56 17.38
N GLY A 4 69.84 -31.12 16.89
CA GLY A 4 69.67 -30.04 15.91
C GLY A 4 69.92 -30.29 14.41
N SER A 5 68.90 -30.06 13.57
CA SER A 5 68.85 -28.89 12.67
C SER A 5 67.51 -28.76 11.93
N ASN A 6 67.24 -27.52 11.55
CA ASN A 6 66.00 -26.90 11.07
C ASN A 6 65.41 -27.49 9.78
N GLY A 7 64.08 -27.57 9.68
CA GLY A 7 63.42 -27.77 8.38
C GLY A 7 61.94 -28.14 8.41
N ALA A 8 61.06 -27.27 8.91
CA ALA A 8 59.61 -27.50 8.78
C ALA A 8 58.79 -26.20 8.80
N ARG A 9 58.93 -25.36 7.76
CA ARG A 9 57.91 -24.34 7.40
C ARG A 9 57.94 -24.05 5.90
N ARG A 10 57.47 -25.01 5.10
CA ARG A 10 56.90 -24.74 3.78
C ARG A 10 55.72 -25.69 3.59
N ILE A 11 54.70 -25.21 2.89
CA ILE A 11 53.42 -25.86 2.57
C ILE A 11 52.29 -25.48 3.56
N ALA A 12 51.74 -24.28 3.36
CA ALA A 12 50.30 -23.99 3.46
C ALA A 12 50.05 -22.50 3.12
N SER A 13 50.23 -22.09 1.86
CA SER A 13 49.86 -20.73 1.43
C SER A 13 49.34 -20.61 0.00
N VAL A 14 48.81 -21.69 -0.59
CA VAL A 14 48.33 -21.67 -2.00
C VAL A 14 46.79 -21.58 -2.11
N LEU A 15 46.05 -21.41 -1.02
CA LEU A 15 44.60 -21.20 -1.09
C LEU A 15 44.15 -20.03 -0.21
N ARG A 16 44.33 -18.81 -0.73
CA ARG A 16 43.54 -17.64 -0.32
C ARG A 16 43.08 -16.88 -1.57
N PRO A 17 41.77 -16.60 -1.73
CA PRO A 17 41.30 -15.76 -2.80
C PRO A 17 41.71 -14.30 -2.54
N SER A 18 42.26 -13.66 -3.56
CA SER A 18 42.59 -12.24 -3.59
C SER A 18 41.30 -11.40 -3.63
N ILE A 19 40.93 -10.77 -2.52
CA ILE A 19 39.92 -9.71 -2.53
C ILE A 19 40.66 -8.38 -2.61
N ALA A 20 41.01 -8.00 -3.83
CA ALA A 20 41.46 -6.67 -4.17
C ALA A 20 40.41 -6.05 -5.11
N ASP A 21 39.33 -5.55 -4.52
CA ASP A 21 38.37 -4.68 -5.22
C ASP A 21 38.72 -3.21 -4.89
N PRO A 22 38.95 -2.32 -5.87
CA PRO A 22 39.45 -0.97 -5.63
C PRO A 22 38.35 0.04 -5.26
N LYS A 23 37.19 -0.42 -4.77
CA LYS A 23 36.00 0.43 -4.53
C LYS A 23 35.57 0.56 -3.07
N VAL A 24 36.50 0.42 -2.13
CA VAL A 24 36.22 0.58 -0.69
C VAL A 24 37.14 1.63 -0.09
N CYS A 25 36.59 2.60 0.64
CA CYS A 25 37.36 3.68 1.24
C CYS A 25 38.22 3.19 2.42
N ARG A 26 39.35 3.87 2.64
CA ARG A 26 40.41 3.47 3.58
C ARG A 26 39.94 3.30 5.04
N SER A 27 38.90 4.03 5.47
CA SER A 27 38.33 3.93 6.83
C SER A 27 37.49 2.68 7.08
N CYS A 28 36.87 2.11 6.03
CA CYS A 28 36.12 0.86 6.14
C CYS A 28 37.03 -0.38 6.23
N GLN A 29 38.27 -0.26 5.76
CA GLN A 29 39.26 -1.34 5.82
C GLN A 29 39.82 -1.53 7.25
N GLU A 30 39.94 -0.44 8.03
CA GLU A 30 40.47 -0.49 9.40
C GLU A 30 39.48 -1.08 10.41
N THR A 31 38.16 -1.01 10.15
CA THR A 31 37.13 -1.55 11.05
C THR A 31 36.92 -3.05 10.91
N LEU A 32 37.20 -3.63 9.73
CA LEU A 32 37.01 -5.07 9.47
C LEU A 32 38.10 -5.96 10.09
N VAL A 33 39.28 -5.42 10.40
CA VAL A 33 40.40 -6.19 10.98
C VAL A 33 40.29 -6.35 12.51
N ARG A 34 39.40 -5.61 13.19
CA ARG A 34 39.30 -5.57 14.67
C ARG A 34 38.17 -6.42 15.28
N ARG A 35 37.82 -7.57 14.72
CA ARG A 35 36.98 -8.57 15.42
C ARG A 35 37.76 -9.83 15.74
N ASN A 36 38.55 -9.77 16.83
CA ASN A 36 38.95 -10.97 17.56
C ASN A 36 37.87 -11.26 18.61
N TYR A 37 37.21 -12.41 18.48
CA TYR A 37 36.33 -12.96 19.51
C TYR A 37 37.18 -13.40 20.70
N SER A 38 36.96 -12.80 21.87
CA SER A 38 37.49 -13.26 23.15
C SER A 38 36.35 -13.38 24.15
N SER A 39 35.99 -14.61 24.49
CA SER A 39 35.12 -14.94 25.62
C SER A 39 35.95 -14.91 26.90
N ALA A 40 35.72 -13.92 27.78
CA ALA A 40 36.27 -13.90 29.13
C ALA A 40 35.18 -14.35 30.12
N ALA A 41 35.47 -15.42 30.86
CA ALA A 41 34.65 -15.88 31.98
C ALA A 41 34.87 -14.94 33.18
N ALA A 42 33.79 -14.40 33.74
CA ALA A 42 33.81 -13.62 34.97
C ALA A 42 33.64 -14.55 36.18
N GLN A 43 34.52 -14.41 37.18
CA GLN A 43 34.34 -15.03 38.50
C GLN A 43 33.43 -14.17 39.39
N PRO A 44 32.68 -14.77 40.33
CA PRO A 44 31.81 -14.03 41.24
C PRO A 44 32.62 -13.45 42.41
N SER A 45 32.62 -12.12 42.53
CA SER A 45 33.10 -11.44 43.74
C SER A 45 31.92 -11.09 44.64
N SER A 46 32.12 -11.43 45.91
CA SER A 46 31.26 -11.37 47.09
C SER A 46 30.51 -10.06 47.35
N GLU A 47 29.32 -10.24 47.93
CA GLU A 47 28.45 -9.24 48.56
C GLU A 47 29.21 -8.33 49.52
N SER A 48 28.98 -7.03 49.38
CA SER A 48 29.21 -6.04 50.44
C SER A 48 27.91 -5.31 50.73
N THR A 49 27.37 -5.61 51.91
CA THR A 49 26.23 -4.95 52.53
C THR A 49 26.62 -3.51 52.87
N SER A 50 26.00 -2.52 52.20
CA SER A 50 26.07 -1.12 52.63
C SER A 50 24.67 -0.50 52.70
N THR A 51 24.29 -0.26 53.94
CA THR A 51 23.25 0.61 54.53
C THR A 51 22.51 1.61 53.63
N ALA A 52 21.21 1.68 53.92
CA ALA A 52 20.22 2.58 53.37
C ALA A 52 20.65 4.06 53.36
N THR A 53 20.56 4.67 52.18
CA THR A 53 20.31 6.10 52.02
C THR A 53 18.92 6.25 51.42
N THR A 54 18.09 7.01 52.12
CA THR A 54 16.74 7.42 51.68
C THR A 54 16.84 8.12 50.34
N THR A 55 16.53 7.40 49.27
CA THR A 55 16.28 7.99 47.96
C THR A 55 14.85 8.51 47.99
N PHE A 56 14.68 9.83 47.93
CA PHE A 56 13.43 10.37 47.42
C PHE A 56 13.20 9.73 46.04
N PRO A 57 12.06 9.07 45.77
CA PRO A 57 11.81 8.57 44.43
C PRO A 57 11.71 9.80 43.53
N VAL A 58 12.72 10.02 42.70
CA VAL A 58 12.57 10.85 41.50
C VAL A 58 11.56 10.08 40.65
N VAL A 59 10.28 10.42 40.83
CA VAL A 59 9.18 9.83 40.06
C VAL A 59 9.50 10.19 38.62
N LYS A 60 9.91 9.19 37.82
CA LYS A 60 10.18 9.40 36.40
C LYS A 60 8.91 10.00 35.79
N PRO A 61 9.00 11.10 35.03
CA PRO A 61 7.82 11.72 34.44
C PRO A 61 7.05 10.68 33.64
N VAL A 62 5.77 10.54 33.96
CA VAL A 62 4.92 9.52 33.35
C VAL A 62 4.44 10.06 32.00
N TYR A 63 4.45 9.20 31.00
CA TYR A 63 3.83 9.48 29.70
C TYR A 63 2.54 8.68 29.62
N THR A 64 1.46 9.31 29.21
CA THR A 64 0.25 8.57 28.87
C THR A 64 0.48 7.83 27.56
N ILE A 65 0.36 6.52 27.59
CA ILE A 65 0.47 5.68 26.39
C ILE A 65 -0.91 5.60 25.76
N ASN A 66 -1.02 6.01 24.51
CA ASN A 66 -2.25 5.94 23.73
C ASN A 66 -2.14 4.89 22.62
N ALA A 67 -3.20 4.11 22.42
CA ALA A 67 -3.39 3.29 21.25
C ALA A 67 -4.12 4.11 20.17
N GLY A 68 -3.39 4.46 19.11
CA GLY A 68 -3.94 5.08 17.92
C GLY A 68 -4.28 4.04 16.86
N VAL A 69 -5.23 4.34 15.97
CA VAL A 69 -5.62 3.44 14.89
C VAL A 69 -5.58 4.14 13.54
N ALA A 70 -4.73 3.65 12.65
CA ALA A 70 -4.72 4.01 11.25
C ALA A 70 -5.68 3.06 10.49
N LEU A 71 -6.98 3.34 10.56
CA LEU A 71 -7.99 2.59 9.82
C LEU A 71 -7.97 3.03 8.37
N SER A 72 -7.75 2.07 7.47
CA SER A 72 -7.58 2.30 6.04
C SER A 72 -8.57 1.49 5.21
N ARG A 73 -9.15 2.12 4.18
CA ARG A 73 -9.87 1.43 3.10
C ARG A 73 -8.91 1.32 1.90
N PRO A 74 -8.50 0.12 1.48
CA PRO A 74 -7.59 -0.05 0.35
C PRO A 74 -8.23 0.34 -0.99
N PRO A 75 -7.46 0.60 -2.06
CA PRO A 75 -8.01 0.81 -3.40
C PRO A 75 -8.86 -0.38 -3.84
N GLN A 76 -10.03 -0.09 -4.38
CA GLN A 76 -10.96 -1.10 -4.92
C GLN A 76 -10.75 -1.30 -6.42
N ILE A 77 -10.22 -0.30 -7.11
CA ILE A 77 -9.93 -0.36 -8.55
C ILE A 77 -8.46 -0.01 -8.81
N THR A 78 -7.95 -0.46 -9.96
CA THR A 78 -6.60 -0.15 -10.42
C THR A 78 -6.40 1.35 -10.60
N ARG A 79 -5.16 1.83 -10.50
CA ARG A 79 -4.81 3.23 -10.79
C ARG A 79 -5.02 3.60 -12.25
N ASP A 80 -5.13 4.89 -12.52
CA ASP A 80 -5.05 5.38 -13.89
C ASP A 80 -3.62 5.25 -14.44
N LEU A 81 -3.56 4.99 -15.74
CA LEU A 81 -2.32 4.88 -16.50
C LEU A 81 -1.85 6.29 -16.90
N SER A 82 -0.55 6.53 -16.77
CA SER A 82 0.06 7.73 -17.34
C SER A 82 0.02 7.70 -18.87
N GLN A 83 0.12 8.86 -19.51
CA GLN A 83 0.14 8.96 -20.97
C GLN A 83 1.24 8.10 -21.60
N PHE A 84 2.43 8.06 -20.97
CA PHE A 84 3.54 7.22 -21.41
C PHE A 84 3.19 5.72 -21.28
N GLU A 85 2.61 5.29 -20.16
CA GLU A 85 2.22 3.89 -19.97
C GLU A 85 1.16 3.44 -20.97
N LYS A 86 0.16 4.28 -21.27
CA LYS A 86 -0.85 3.99 -22.29
C LYS A 86 -0.20 3.73 -23.66
N ALA A 87 0.68 4.64 -24.09
CA ALA A 87 1.40 4.52 -25.35
C ALA A 87 2.33 3.29 -25.36
N TYR A 88 3.07 3.07 -24.27
CA TYR A 88 3.97 1.92 -24.13
C TYR A 88 3.22 0.59 -24.22
N TYR A 89 2.12 0.43 -23.48
CA TYR A 89 1.34 -0.81 -23.54
C TYR A 89 0.76 -1.05 -24.92
N PHE A 90 0.25 -0.01 -25.58
CA PHE A 90 -0.25 -0.15 -26.94
C PHE A 90 0.87 -0.57 -27.92
N TYR A 91 2.03 0.08 -27.84
CA TYR A 91 3.20 -0.28 -28.63
C TYR A 91 3.59 -1.76 -28.42
N GLN A 92 3.65 -2.20 -27.17
CA GLN A 92 3.94 -3.60 -26.83
C GLN A 92 2.89 -4.57 -27.37
N LYS A 93 1.60 -4.20 -27.42
CA LYS A 93 0.55 -5.03 -28.02
C LYS A 93 0.77 -5.23 -29.52
N ARG A 94 1.10 -4.17 -30.28
CA ARG A 94 1.39 -4.29 -31.72
C ARG A 94 2.69 -5.05 -31.99
N LEU A 95 3.72 -4.84 -31.17
CA LEU A 95 4.95 -5.64 -31.23
C LEU A 95 4.66 -7.12 -30.94
N ASN A 96 3.81 -7.42 -29.96
CA ASN A 96 3.37 -8.77 -29.68
C ASN A 96 2.61 -9.38 -30.86
N GLU A 97 1.75 -8.63 -31.55
CA GLU A 97 1.06 -9.11 -32.77
C GLU A 97 2.04 -9.54 -33.88
N ARG A 98 3.22 -8.93 -33.95
CA ARG A 98 4.28 -9.29 -34.91
C ARG A 98 5.02 -10.57 -34.54
N LEU A 99 5.26 -10.77 -33.26
CA LEU A 99 6.09 -11.87 -32.75
C LEU A 99 5.29 -13.10 -32.37
N ALA A 100 4.02 -12.92 -32.00
CA ALA A 100 3.13 -14.00 -31.61
C ALA A 100 2.80 -14.90 -32.79
N LEU A 101 2.50 -16.16 -32.49
CA LEU A 101 1.96 -17.08 -33.48
C LEU A 101 0.58 -16.60 -33.92
N PRO A 102 0.22 -16.77 -35.21
CA PRO A 102 -1.06 -16.34 -35.72
C PRO A 102 -2.21 -17.07 -35.01
N PHE A 103 -3.30 -16.35 -34.78
CA PHE A 103 -4.47 -16.88 -34.08
C PHE A 103 -5.08 -18.11 -34.78
N THR A 104 -5.15 -19.23 -34.05
CA THR A 104 -5.61 -20.53 -34.56
C THR A 104 -7.15 -20.64 -34.56
N LYS A 105 -7.80 -19.95 -35.50
CA LYS A 105 -9.28 -19.88 -35.60
C LYS A 105 -10.00 -21.23 -35.48
N TYR A 106 -9.51 -22.28 -36.17
CA TYR A 106 -10.18 -23.59 -36.23
C TYR A 106 -10.27 -24.31 -34.87
N PHE A 107 -9.43 -23.92 -33.91
CA PHE A 107 -9.48 -24.44 -32.55
C PHE A 107 -10.71 -23.90 -31.78
N TYR A 108 -11.08 -22.64 -32.03
CA TYR A 108 -12.16 -21.95 -31.32
C TYR A 108 -13.49 -21.96 -32.07
N PHE A 109 -13.46 -21.86 -33.41
CA PHE A 109 -14.65 -21.75 -34.25
C PHE A 109 -14.75 -22.94 -35.21
N LYS A 110 -15.82 -23.73 -35.04
CA LYS A 110 -16.13 -24.84 -35.96
C LYS A 110 -16.60 -24.27 -37.30
N ARG A 111 -16.10 -24.84 -38.39
CA ARG A 111 -16.44 -24.42 -39.75
C ARG A 111 -17.96 -24.53 -40.00
N GLY A 112 -18.54 -23.49 -40.61
CA GLY A 112 -19.96 -23.46 -40.99
C GLY A 112 -20.92 -23.19 -39.82
N THR A 113 -20.40 -22.73 -38.68
CA THR A 113 -21.22 -22.20 -37.59
C THR A 113 -21.47 -20.70 -37.80
N PRO A 114 -22.59 -20.14 -37.31
CA PRO A 114 -22.84 -18.70 -37.34
C PRO A 114 -21.68 -17.88 -36.73
N ALA A 115 -21.05 -18.41 -35.67
CA ALA A 115 -19.88 -17.80 -35.04
C ALA A 115 -18.64 -17.75 -35.95
N ASP A 116 -18.39 -18.78 -36.78
CA ASP A 116 -17.30 -18.77 -37.78
C ASP A 116 -17.57 -17.75 -38.90
N GLU A 117 -18.83 -17.58 -39.30
CA GLU A 117 -19.22 -16.60 -40.32
C GLU A 117 -19.11 -15.17 -39.80
N ASP A 118 -19.58 -14.90 -38.57
CA ASP A 118 -19.42 -13.60 -37.91
C ASP A 118 -17.94 -13.25 -37.72
N TRP A 119 -17.13 -14.20 -37.22
CA TRP A 119 -15.68 -14.01 -37.11
C TRP A 119 -15.03 -13.66 -38.46
N LYS A 120 -15.38 -14.39 -39.53
CA LYS A 120 -14.89 -14.12 -40.90
C LYS A 120 -15.34 -12.77 -41.43
N ARG A 121 -16.51 -12.26 -41.03
CA ARG A 121 -16.97 -10.93 -41.40
C ARG A 121 -16.13 -9.87 -40.69
N LYS A 122 -15.99 -9.98 -39.36
CA LYS A 122 -15.24 -9.01 -38.53
C LYS A 122 -13.75 -8.95 -38.85
N ILE A 123 -13.12 -10.10 -39.12
CA ILE A 123 -11.69 -10.13 -39.44
C ILE A 123 -11.39 -9.39 -40.76
N ARG A 124 -12.34 -9.35 -41.70
CA ARG A 124 -12.18 -8.58 -42.96
C ARG A 124 -12.15 -7.08 -42.69
N GLU A 125 -12.88 -6.61 -41.69
CA GLU A 125 -12.93 -5.20 -41.31
C GLU A 125 -11.76 -4.79 -40.41
N ARG A 126 -11.40 -5.63 -39.43
CA ARG A 126 -10.34 -5.34 -38.45
C ARG A 126 -8.93 -5.66 -38.94
N GLN A 127 -8.79 -6.59 -39.89
CA GLN A 127 -7.52 -7.16 -40.38
C GLN A 127 -6.72 -7.98 -39.35
N THR A 128 -6.97 -7.84 -38.05
CA THR A 128 -6.36 -8.63 -36.96
C THR A 128 -7.39 -9.29 -36.06
N ALA A 129 -6.93 -10.36 -35.39
CA ALA A 129 -7.72 -11.10 -34.42
C ALA A 129 -7.91 -10.32 -33.11
N ALA A 130 -6.89 -9.53 -32.73
CA ALA A 130 -6.96 -8.59 -31.61
C ALA A 130 -8.01 -7.50 -31.86
N ARG A 131 -8.55 -6.94 -30.77
CA ARG A 131 -9.71 -6.03 -30.82
C ARG A 131 -9.36 -4.62 -30.35
N ASP A 132 -8.19 -4.46 -29.76
CA ASP A 132 -7.75 -3.31 -28.98
C ASP A 132 -6.46 -2.66 -29.53
N ILE A 133 -6.00 -3.07 -30.73
CA ILE A 133 -4.77 -2.58 -31.37
C ILE A 133 -5.02 -1.72 -32.63
N GLY A 134 -6.29 -1.37 -32.88
CA GLY A 134 -6.71 -0.66 -34.09
C GLY A 134 -6.55 -1.51 -35.36
N LYS A 135 -6.49 -0.83 -36.52
CA LYS A 135 -6.26 -1.48 -37.81
C LYS A 135 -4.77 -1.64 -38.05
N TYR A 136 -4.26 -2.82 -37.76
CA TYR A 136 -2.88 -3.19 -38.00
C TYR A 136 -2.83 -4.58 -38.64
N ASN A 137 -1.82 -4.88 -39.45
CA ASN A 137 -1.60 -6.22 -39.99
C ASN A 137 -0.10 -6.50 -40.09
N ALA A 138 0.38 -7.40 -39.22
CA ALA A 138 1.79 -7.76 -39.08
C ALA A 138 2.40 -8.42 -40.33
N TYR A 139 1.59 -8.97 -41.23
CA TYR A 139 2.05 -9.68 -42.43
C TYR A 139 1.87 -8.86 -43.72
N SER A 140 1.35 -7.65 -43.62
CA SER A 140 1.16 -6.78 -44.78
C SER A 140 2.45 -6.07 -45.20
N LYS A 141 2.48 -5.47 -46.40
CA LYS A 141 3.63 -4.64 -46.82
C LYS A 141 3.82 -3.41 -45.92
N ASP A 142 2.75 -3.00 -45.25
CA ASP A 142 2.70 -1.85 -44.35
C ASP A 142 2.91 -2.26 -42.88
N ALA A 143 3.41 -3.46 -42.61
CA ALA A 143 3.69 -3.96 -41.26
C ALA A 143 4.71 -3.11 -40.48
N TRP A 144 5.52 -2.31 -41.19
CA TRP A 144 6.46 -1.35 -40.60
C TRP A 144 5.75 -0.16 -39.92
N ASN A 145 4.49 0.11 -40.25
CA ASN A 145 3.71 1.22 -39.70
C ASN A 145 2.94 0.76 -38.45
N ASP A 146 3.67 0.28 -37.45
CA ASP A 146 3.12 -0.21 -36.18
C ASP A 146 3.05 0.87 -35.10
N GLU A 147 3.76 1.98 -35.24
CA GLU A 147 3.73 3.09 -34.28
C GLU A 147 2.47 3.96 -34.44
N LEU A 148 2.11 4.69 -33.38
CA LEU A 148 0.98 5.62 -33.38
C LEU A 148 1.49 7.05 -33.39
N LEU A 149 0.73 7.89 -34.06
CA LEU A 149 0.92 9.32 -33.98
C LEU A 149 0.50 9.85 -32.61
N VAL A 150 1.14 10.94 -32.19
CA VAL A 150 0.82 11.63 -30.93
C VAL A 150 -0.65 12.06 -30.95
N GLY A 151 -1.39 11.76 -29.88
CA GLY A 151 -2.81 12.09 -29.77
C GLY A 151 -3.76 11.05 -30.39
N ALA A 152 -3.25 9.90 -30.82
CA ALA A 152 -4.10 8.81 -31.29
C ALA A 152 -5.02 8.28 -30.17
N VAL A 153 -6.32 8.25 -30.48
CA VAL A 153 -7.38 7.79 -29.56
C VAL A 153 -7.29 6.28 -29.29
N GLU A 154 -6.65 5.52 -30.18
CA GLU A 154 -6.52 4.06 -30.08
C GLU A 154 -5.79 3.60 -28.79
N ALA A 155 -4.84 4.42 -28.31
CA ALA A 155 -4.09 4.13 -27.08
C ALA A 155 -4.91 4.35 -25.80
N GLU A 156 -6.02 5.09 -25.87
CA GLU A 156 -6.84 5.40 -24.70
C GLU A 156 -7.66 4.17 -24.24
N PRO A 157 -7.61 3.82 -22.93
CA PRO A 157 -8.36 2.67 -22.40
C PRO A 157 -9.87 2.76 -22.65
N GLU A 158 -10.44 3.97 -22.62
CA GLU A 158 -11.87 4.21 -22.87
C GLU A 158 -12.27 3.79 -24.28
N HIS A 159 -11.44 4.13 -25.27
CA HIS A 159 -11.65 3.71 -26.66
C HIS A 159 -11.51 2.20 -26.84
N GLN A 160 -10.53 1.58 -26.17
CA GLN A 160 -10.36 0.12 -26.22
C GLN A 160 -11.57 -0.61 -25.63
N VAL A 161 -12.11 -0.12 -24.52
CA VAL A 161 -13.34 -0.67 -23.93
C VAL A 161 -14.52 -0.52 -24.90
N GLU A 162 -14.67 0.65 -25.53
CA GLU A 162 -15.73 0.88 -26.51
C GLU A 162 -15.66 -0.09 -27.69
N MET A 163 -14.47 -0.27 -28.28
CA MET A 163 -14.27 -1.19 -29.39
C MET A 163 -14.57 -2.65 -29.00
N LEU A 164 -14.23 -3.04 -27.76
CA LEU A 164 -14.54 -4.38 -27.24
C LEU A 164 -16.04 -4.60 -27.04
N VAL A 165 -16.75 -3.59 -26.52
CA VAL A 165 -18.20 -3.64 -26.31
C VAL A 165 -18.91 -3.70 -27.66
N GLN A 166 -18.55 -2.83 -28.60
CA GLN A 166 -19.15 -2.82 -29.95
C GLN A 166 -18.93 -4.13 -30.70
N ASP A 167 -17.74 -4.74 -30.59
CA ASP A 167 -17.47 -6.05 -31.20
C ASP A 167 -18.35 -7.15 -30.58
N ALA A 168 -18.54 -7.10 -29.27
CA ALA A 168 -19.39 -8.04 -28.56
C ALA A 168 -20.86 -7.85 -28.93
N GLU A 169 -21.38 -6.62 -28.98
CA GLU A 169 -22.76 -6.30 -29.41
C GLU A 169 -23.00 -6.76 -30.86
N ALA A 170 -22.04 -6.52 -31.75
CA ALA A 170 -22.09 -7.02 -33.12
C ALA A 170 -22.14 -8.56 -33.17
N THR A 171 -21.46 -9.25 -32.24
CA THR A 171 -21.48 -10.72 -32.15
C THR A 171 -22.86 -11.21 -31.76
N VAL A 172 -23.43 -10.62 -30.71
CA VAL A 172 -24.72 -11.01 -30.16
C VAL A 172 -25.81 -10.76 -31.20
N ASN A 173 -25.88 -9.55 -31.75
CA ASN A 173 -26.88 -9.19 -32.75
C ASN A 173 -26.79 -10.01 -34.04
N ALA A 174 -25.59 -10.45 -34.42
CA ALA A 174 -25.42 -11.32 -35.59
C ALA A 174 -25.81 -12.78 -35.37
N THR A 175 -25.76 -13.24 -34.12
CA THR A 175 -26.01 -14.64 -33.76
C THR A 175 -27.43 -14.85 -33.24
N SER A 176 -28.09 -13.79 -32.78
CA SER A 176 -29.47 -13.80 -32.31
C SER A 176 -30.45 -14.14 -33.44
N GLN A 177 -31.36 -15.08 -33.15
CA GLN A 177 -32.44 -15.48 -34.08
C GLN A 177 -33.53 -14.41 -34.21
N ASP A 178 -33.69 -13.58 -33.18
CA ASP A 178 -34.66 -12.48 -33.15
C ASP A 178 -33.98 -11.16 -33.56
N THR A 179 -34.10 -10.80 -34.83
CA THR A 179 -33.51 -9.56 -35.37
C THR A 179 -34.27 -8.30 -34.96
N SER A 180 -35.40 -8.43 -34.24
CA SER A 180 -36.24 -7.30 -33.85
C SER A 180 -35.72 -6.57 -32.60
N LYS A 181 -34.91 -7.24 -31.77
CA LYS A 181 -34.33 -6.68 -30.54
C LYS A 181 -32.82 -6.66 -30.64
N LYS A 182 -32.25 -5.46 -30.59
CA LYS A 182 -30.81 -5.30 -30.40
C LYS A 182 -30.48 -5.54 -28.94
N GLU A 183 -29.61 -6.51 -28.68
CA GLU A 183 -29.14 -6.77 -27.33
C GLU A 183 -27.97 -5.83 -27.04
N GLU A 184 -28.15 -4.98 -26.03
CA GLU A 184 -27.14 -4.03 -25.57
C GLU A 184 -26.30 -4.68 -24.48
N ILE A 185 -24.98 -4.61 -24.62
CA ILE A 185 -24.09 -5.18 -23.63
C ILE A 185 -23.89 -4.16 -22.51
N PRO A 186 -24.05 -4.56 -21.24
CA PRO A 186 -23.88 -3.63 -20.13
C PRO A 186 -22.46 -3.07 -20.11
N ARG A 187 -22.36 -1.74 -20.23
CA ARG A 187 -21.09 -1.02 -20.16
C ARG A 187 -20.55 -1.06 -18.72
N PRO A 188 -19.22 -1.09 -18.53
CA PRO A 188 -18.63 -0.97 -17.20
C PRO A 188 -19.09 0.30 -16.49
N PHE A 189 -19.30 0.21 -15.18
CA PHE A 189 -19.63 1.38 -14.37
C PHE A 189 -18.50 2.43 -14.42
N PRO A 190 -18.83 3.73 -14.32
CA PRO A 190 -17.83 4.78 -14.33
C PRO A 190 -16.89 4.64 -13.13
N ARG A 191 -15.62 4.95 -13.36
CA ARG A 191 -14.57 4.93 -12.31
C ARG A 191 -14.76 6.05 -11.28
N VAL A 192 -15.41 7.14 -11.70
CA VAL A 192 -15.78 8.29 -10.87
C VAL A 192 -17.21 8.10 -10.38
N THR A 193 -17.39 8.10 -9.07
CA THR A 193 -18.70 7.86 -8.44
C THR A 193 -19.46 9.17 -8.19
N GLU A 194 -20.73 9.08 -7.81
CA GLU A 194 -21.49 10.26 -7.36
C GLU A 194 -20.88 10.93 -6.12
N ALA A 195 -20.26 10.13 -5.23
CA ALA A 195 -19.58 10.65 -4.04
C ALA A 195 -18.34 11.47 -4.40
N ASP A 196 -17.67 11.12 -5.51
CA ASP A 196 -16.57 11.92 -6.06
C ASP A 196 -17.06 13.25 -6.61
N GLN A 197 -18.16 13.23 -7.37
CA GLN A 197 -18.75 14.44 -7.95
C GLN A 197 -19.26 15.40 -6.87
N LYS A 198 -19.89 14.87 -5.83
CA LYS A 198 -20.42 15.64 -4.69
C LYS A 198 -19.33 15.97 -3.65
N ASN A 199 -18.13 15.41 -3.79
CA ASN A 199 -17.04 15.47 -2.81
C ASN A 199 -17.48 15.09 -1.38
N ASP A 200 -18.26 14.01 -1.26
CA ASP A 200 -18.76 13.54 0.03
C ASP A 200 -17.66 12.82 0.81
N GLN A 201 -16.99 13.55 1.70
CA GLN A 201 -15.89 13.05 2.53
C GLN A 201 -16.30 12.03 3.60
N ARG A 202 -17.60 11.75 3.79
CA ARG A 202 -18.06 10.70 4.70
C ARG A 202 -18.30 9.36 3.99
N SER A 203 -18.42 9.37 2.67
CA SER A 203 -18.64 8.15 1.89
C SER A 203 -17.35 7.37 1.67
N LEU A 204 -17.44 6.04 1.83
CA LEU A 204 -16.37 5.11 1.47
C LEU A 204 -16.30 4.86 -0.05
N ASN A 205 -17.35 5.19 -0.79
CA ASN A 205 -17.45 4.96 -2.23
C ASN A 205 -16.76 6.07 -3.07
N ARG A 206 -16.15 7.09 -2.46
CA ARG A 206 -15.35 8.09 -3.17
C ARG A 206 -13.91 7.63 -3.37
N ALA A 207 -13.21 8.08 -4.40
CA ALA A 207 -11.79 7.85 -4.64
C ALA A 207 -11.42 6.35 -4.57
N LEU A 208 -12.10 5.54 -5.38
CA LEU A 208 -11.94 4.08 -5.42
C LEU A 208 -10.50 3.63 -5.74
N GLN A 209 -9.73 4.47 -6.43
CA GLN A 209 -8.33 4.20 -6.81
C GLN A 209 -7.31 4.47 -5.70
N ARG A 210 -7.71 5.13 -4.62
CA ARG A 210 -6.82 5.60 -3.55
C ARG A 210 -7.19 4.97 -2.22
N THR A 211 -6.22 4.87 -1.32
CA THR A 211 -6.44 4.51 0.07
C THR A 211 -7.06 5.68 0.80
N LEU A 212 -8.19 5.43 1.47
CA LEU A 212 -8.80 6.37 2.39
C LEU A 212 -8.43 6.02 3.83
N TYR A 213 -8.23 7.03 4.65
CA TYR A 213 -7.99 6.90 6.09
C TYR A 213 -9.10 7.59 6.87
N LEU A 214 -9.51 6.95 7.96
CA LEU A 214 -10.47 7.54 8.90
C LEU A 214 -9.78 8.60 9.76
N LEU A 215 -10.25 9.84 9.67
CA LEU A 215 -9.94 10.91 10.60
C LEU A 215 -11.17 11.26 11.43
N VAL A 216 -10.93 11.61 12.69
CA VAL A 216 -11.94 12.05 13.63
C VAL A 216 -11.62 13.43 14.17
N GLN A 217 -12.66 14.21 14.42
CA GLN A 217 -12.56 15.55 14.96
C GLN A 217 -12.84 15.55 16.46
N THR A 218 -11.91 16.09 17.25
CA THR A 218 -12.13 16.30 18.69
C THR A 218 -13.04 17.50 18.93
N LYS A 219 -13.61 17.64 20.14
CA LYS A 219 -14.42 18.82 20.51
C LYS A 219 -13.68 20.15 20.38
N GLU A 220 -12.36 20.10 20.51
CA GLU A 220 -11.47 21.25 20.37
C GLU A 220 -11.28 21.66 18.89
N GLY A 221 -11.85 20.90 17.94
CA GLY A 221 -11.81 21.18 16.51
C GLY A 221 -10.63 20.55 15.78
N TYR A 222 -9.72 19.87 16.49
CA TYR A 222 -8.53 19.26 15.89
C TYR A 222 -8.85 17.91 15.23
N TRP A 223 -8.31 17.72 14.03
CA TRP A 223 -8.38 16.44 13.31
C TRP A 223 -7.20 15.55 13.69
N ARG A 224 -7.50 14.31 14.05
CA ARG A 224 -6.50 13.28 14.33
C ARG A 224 -7.02 11.90 13.97
N LEU A 225 -6.14 10.91 14.00
CA LEU A 225 -6.55 9.52 13.89
C LEU A 225 -7.22 9.10 15.22
N PRO A 226 -8.18 8.17 15.19
CA PRO A 226 -8.80 7.63 16.41
C PRO A 226 -7.72 7.16 17.38
N SER A 227 -7.75 7.63 18.62
CA SER A 227 -6.76 7.29 19.64
C SER A 227 -7.38 7.30 21.03
N SER A 228 -7.08 6.30 21.85
CA SER A 228 -7.48 6.26 23.26
C SER A 228 -6.31 5.89 24.18
N PRO A 229 -6.34 6.27 25.47
CA PRO A 229 -5.39 5.78 26.45
C PRO A 229 -5.44 4.26 26.59
N VAL A 230 -4.28 3.64 26.76
CA VAL A 230 -4.17 2.21 27.06
C VAL A 230 -4.49 2.00 28.54
N GLU A 231 -5.46 1.13 28.81
CA GLU A 231 -5.90 0.72 30.14
C GLU A 231 -4.95 -0.32 30.76
N GLN A 232 -5.11 -0.60 32.05
CA GLN A 232 -4.34 -1.64 32.72
C GLN A 232 -4.79 -3.01 32.21
N ASP A 233 -3.84 -3.94 32.03
CA ASP A 233 -4.04 -5.32 31.56
C ASP A 233 -4.51 -5.53 30.10
N GLU A 234 -4.48 -4.50 29.24
CA GLU A 234 -4.72 -4.66 27.79
C GLU A 234 -3.45 -4.56 26.94
N THR A 235 -3.44 -5.27 25.81
CA THR A 235 -2.39 -5.12 24.80
C THR A 235 -2.69 -3.93 23.89
N LEU A 236 -1.67 -3.34 23.27
CA LEU A 236 -1.83 -2.21 22.34
C LEU A 236 -2.82 -2.50 21.21
N ARG A 237 -2.88 -3.76 20.74
CA ARG A 237 -3.84 -4.19 19.74
C ARG A 237 -5.27 -4.20 20.27
N LEU A 238 -5.51 -4.79 21.45
CA LEU A 238 -6.84 -4.82 22.06
C LEU A 238 -7.32 -3.40 22.37
N ALA A 239 -6.43 -2.56 22.88
CA ALA A 239 -6.67 -1.14 23.09
C ALA A 239 -7.09 -0.43 21.79
N ALA A 240 -6.43 -0.73 20.67
CA ALA A 240 -6.79 -0.22 19.35
C ALA A 240 -8.17 -0.72 18.87
N GLU A 241 -8.50 -2.00 19.06
CA GLU A 241 -9.81 -2.57 18.70
C GLU A 241 -10.93 -1.91 19.53
N ARG A 242 -10.72 -1.75 20.84
CA ARG A 242 -11.59 -0.98 21.74
C ARG A 242 -11.72 0.48 21.31
N THR A 243 -10.61 1.11 20.91
CA THR A 243 -10.59 2.50 20.44
C THR A 243 -11.50 2.69 19.23
N LEU A 244 -11.45 1.77 18.24
CA LEU A 244 -12.34 1.84 17.08
C LEU A 244 -13.81 1.70 17.48
N ALA A 245 -14.13 0.72 18.32
CA ALA A 245 -15.51 0.51 18.77
C ALA A 245 -16.07 1.71 19.53
N GLN A 246 -15.25 2.36 20.38
CA GLN A 246 -15.62 3.55 21.13
C GLN A 246 -15.79 4.80 20.26
N THR A 247 -14.99 4.95 19.20
CA THR A 247 -14.92 6.17 18.40
C THR A 247 -15.88 6.18 17.22
N ALA A 248 -15.91 5.08 16.46
CA ALA A 248 -16.59 4.96 15.17
C ALA A 248 -17.62 3.83 15.14
N GLY A 249 -17.91 3.23 16.29
CA GLY A 249 -18.94 2.22 16.47
C GLY A 249 -18.52 0.82 16.03
N VAL A 250 -19.42 -0.13 16.27
CA VAL A 250 -19.22 -1.57 15.97
C VAL A 250 -19.69 -1.96 14.56
N ASN A 251 -20.36 -1.06 13.84
CA ASN A 251 -20.91 -1.30 12.50
C ASN A 251 -19.86 -1.24 11.37
N MET A 252 -18.64 -1.68 11.67
CA MET A 252 -17.54 -1.78 10.72
C MET A 252 -16.88 -3.15 10.83
N ASN A 253 -16.82 -3.86 9.72
CA ASN A 253 -15.99 -5.06 9.62
C ASN A 253 -14.53 -4.63 9.45
N THR A 254 -13.80 -4.61 10.56
CA THR A 254 -12.41 -4.19 10.61
C THR A 254 -11.48 -5.35 10.92
N TRP A 255 -10.28 -5.32 10.32
CA TRP A 255 -9.25 -6.30 10.53
C TRP A 255 -7.93 -5.61 10.91
N MET A 256 -7.43 -5.91 12.11
CA MET A 256 -6.11 -5.48 12.56
C MET A 256 -5.03 -6.28 11.85
N VAL A 257 -4.08 -5.60 11.20
CA VAL A 257 -3.08 -6.25 10.33
C VAL A 257 -2.05 -7.04 11.14
N GLY A 258 -1.70 -6.58 12.35
CA GLY A 258 -0.70 -7.23 13.19
C GLY A 258 -0.63 -6.63 14.59
N PHE A 259 0.33 -7.11 15.38
CA PHE A 259 0.55 -6.70 16.78
C PHE A 259 1.60 -5.58 16.94
N HIS A 260 2.29 -5.21 15.86
CA HIS A 260 3.32 -4.18 15.88
C HIS A 260 2.75 -2.82 15.44
N PRO A 261 3.10 -1.72 16.12
CA PRO A 261 2.71 -0.38 15.68
C PRO A 261 3.45 -0.01 14.38
N VAL A 262 2.76 0.64 13.46
CA VAL A 262 3.30 1.10 12.17
C VAL A 262 3.90 2.50 12.24
N GLY A 263 3.59 3.24 13.31
CA GLY A 263 4.06 4.58 13.53
C GLY A 263 3.81 5.02 14.97
N HIS A 264 4.40 6.14 15.35
CA HIS A 264 4.18 6.73 16.66
C HIS A 264 4.18 8.25 16.57
N HIS A 265 3.51 8.89 17.51
CA HIS A 265 3.52 10.33 17.69
C HIS A 265 3.77 10.65 19.16
N VAL A 266 4.77 11.50 19.43
CA VAL A 266 5.09 11.96 20.77
C VAL A 266 4.70 13.42 20.87
N TYR A 267 3.84 13.73 21.85
CA TYR A 267 3.46 15.09 22.18
C TYR A 267 3.89 15.39 23.61
N ASN A 268 4.75 16.39 23.79
CA ASN A 268 5.17 16.86 25.11
C ASN A 268 4.31 18.07 25.50
N PHE A 269 3.71 18.05 26.69
CA PHE A 269 2.99 19.20 27.19
C PHE A 269 3.96 20.33 27.53
N ARG A 270 3.52 21.58 27.34
CA ARG A 270 4.30 22.76 27.77
C ARG A 270 4.44 22.84 29.29
N TYR A 271 3.41 22.36 30.00
CA TYR A 271 3.38 22.24 31.45
C TYR A 271 2.88 20.84 31.82
N PRO A 272 3.52 20.14 32.77
CA PRO A 272 3.05 18.83 33.20
C PRO A 272 1.60 18.90 33.66
N ARG A 273 0.78 17.96 33.20
CA ARG A 273 -0.60 17.82 33.67
C ARG A 273 -0.61 16.91 34.89
N VAL A 274 -1.14 17.40 36.00
CA VAL A 274 -1.26 16.61 37.23
C VAL A 274 -2.59 15.87 37.20
N ASP A 275 -2.55 14.55 37.29
CA ASP A 275 -3.75 13.73 37.41
C ASP A 275 -4.36 13.91 38.80
N LYS A 276 -5.59 14.41 38.87
CA LYS A 276 -6.28 14.73 40.13
C LYS A 276 -6.54 13.51 41.02
N ALA A 277 -6.55 12.30 40.46
CA ALA A 277 -6.84 11.07 41.18
C ALA A 277 -5.62 10.48 41.90
N ASN A 278 -4.44 10.54 41.28
CA ASN A 278 -3.24 9.84 41.74
C ASN A 278 -2.06 10.77 42.09
N GLY A 279 -2.20 12.08 41.83
CA GLY A 279 -1.12 13.06 42.07
C GLY A 279 0.09 12.91 41.14
N THR A 280 0.04 12.01 40.16
CA THR A 280 1.11 11.80 39.18
C THR A 280 1.18 12.92 38.16
N GLU A 281 2.39 13.40 37.88
CA GLU A 281 2.67 14.39 36.84
C GLU A 281 2.90 13.70 35.48
N HIS A 282 2.06 14.03 34.50
CA HIS A 282 2.21 13.59 33.12
C HIS A 282 2.94 14.65 32.28
N LEU A 283 4.08 14.28 31.71
CA LEU A 283 4.91 15.17 30.89
C LEU A 283 4.40 15.28 29.45
N GLY A 284 3.67 14.27 28.98
CA GLY A 284 3.19 14.20 27.60
C GLY A 284 2.45 12.92 27.28
N GLU A 285 2.13 12.76 26.00
CA GLU A 285 1.43 11.61 25.44
C GLU A 285 2.29 10.93 24.38
N LYS A 286 2.31 9.60 24.39
CA LYS A 286 2.95 8.77 23.36
C LYS A 286 1.87 7.92 22.70
N THR A 287 1.50 8.28 21.49
CA THR A 287 0.50 7.55 20.71
C THR A 287 1.17 6.59 19.75
N PHE A 288 0.86 5.30 19.85
CA PHE A 288 1.33 4.28 18.93
C PHE A 288 0.21 3.88 17.98
N PHE A 289 0.44 3.96 16.67
CA PHE A 289 -0.59 3.69 15.67
C PHE A 289 -0.56 2.23 15.21
N MET A 290 -1.68 1.56 15.39
CA MET A 290 -1.96 0.23 14.86
C MET A 290 -2.60 0.34 13.47
N LYS A 291 -2.18 -0.50 12.53
CA LYS A 291 -2.77 -0.52 11.19
C LYS A 291 -3.99 -1.44 11.16
N ALA A 292 -5.11 -0.87 10.74
CA ALA A 292 -6.37 -1.59 10.55
C ALA A 292 -6.88 -1.42 9.12
N ARG A 293 -7.60 -2.42 8.62
CA ARG A 293 -8.31 -2.36 7.34
C ARG A 293 -9.80 -2.48 7.55
N ILE A 294 -10.58 -1.65 6.87
CA ILE A 294 -12.03 -1.81 6.77
C ILE A 294 -12.36 -2.66 5.54
N MET A 295 -13.20 -3.67 5.71
CA MET A 295 -13.70 -4.53 4.63
C MET A 295 -15.13 -4.17 4.23
N ALA A 296 -15.97 -3.80 5.21
CA ALA A 296 -17.36 -3.41 5.00
C ALA A 296 -17.86 -2.59 6.20
N GLY A 297 -19.02 -1.94 6.03
CA GLY A 297 -19.65 -1.12 7.07
C GLY A 297 -19.28 0.36 6.96
N GLN A 298 -19.66 1.14 7.96
CA GLN A 298 -19.45 2.59 8.00
C GLN A 298 -19.23 3.06 9.43
N ALA A 299 -18.45 4.13 9.59
CA ALA A 299 -18.26 4.78 10.87
C ALA A 299 -19.55 5.47 11.33
N ASP A 300 -19.94 5.22 12.57
CA ASP A 300 -21.07 5.85 13.23
C ASP A 300 -20.62 6.50 14.55
N LEU A 301 -20.92 7.79 14.70
CA LEU A 301 -20.55 8.59 15.87
C LEU A 301 -21.71 8.75 16.87
N ALA A 302 -22.89 8.18 16.60
CA ALA A 302 -24.07 8.38 17.45
C ALA A 302 -23.90 7.87 18.90
N ALA A 303 -23.15 6.78 19.10
CA ALA A 303 -22.93 6.14 20.41
C ALA A 303 -21.50 6.36 20.96
N ASN A 304 -20.82 7.42 20.52
CA ASN A 304 -19.40 7.62 20.80
C ASN A 304 -19.11 8.04 22.25
N THR A 305 -18.22 7.32 22.94
CA THR A 305 -17.80 7.61 24.33
C THR A 305 -16.72 8.69 24.42
N GLN A 306 -15.97 8.92 23.33
CA GLN A 306 -14.86 9.88 23.25
C GLN A 306 -15.31 11.27 22.80
N ASN A 307 -16.62 11.53 22.76
CA ASN A 307 -17.14 12.87 22.58
C ASN A 307 -16.69 13.53 21.25
N LEU A 308 -16.45 12.77 20.18
CA LEU A 308 -15.99 13.31 18.89
C LEU A 308 -17.15 14.00 18.16
N GLN A 309 -16.83 15.07 17.42
CA GLN A 309 -17.84 15.87 16.70
C GLN A 309 -18.15 15.32 15.32
N ASP A 310 -17.11 14.96 14.56
CA ASP A 310 -17.24 14.58 13.16
C ASP A 310 -16.19 13.54 12.76
N PHE A 311 -16.41 12.89 11.62
CA PHE A 311 -15.46 11.97 11.00
C PHE A 311 -15.40 12.19 9.48
N LYS A 312 -14.26 11.87 8.89
CA LYS A 312 -14.01 11.96 7.45
C LYS A 312 -13.12 10.82 6.97
N TRP A 313 -13.36 10.38 5.74
CA TRP A 313 -12.51 9.46 5.00
C TRP A 313 -11.67 10.23 3.99
N LEU A 314 -10.38 10.38 4.28
CA LEU A 314 -9.48 11.27 3.53
C LEU A 314 -8.31 10.49 2.90
N THR A 315 -7.90 10.90 1.70
CA THR A 315 -6.67 10.41 1.08
C THR A 315 -5.44 11.03 1.75
N LYS A 316 -4.26 10.44 1.54
CA LYS A 316 -2.98 10.95 2.08
C LYS A 316 -2.75 12.44 1.77
N GLU A 317 -3.05 12.84 0.54
CA GLU A 317 -2.85 14.21 0.04
C GLU A 317 -3.80 15.19 0.75
N GLU A 318 -5.05 14.79 0.97
CA GLU A 318 -6.06 15.60 1.64
C GLU A 318 -5.82 15.72 3.15
N ILE A 319 -5.14 14.77 3.80
CA ILE A 319 -4.91 14.78 5.26
C ILE A 319 -4.00 15.95 5.69
N ALA A 320 -3.01 16.30 4.87
CA ALA A 320 -1.99 17.30 5.18
C ALA A 320 -2.56 18.66 5.65
N PRO A 321 -3.57 19.27 4.98
CA PRO A 321 -4.17 20.52 5.43
C PRO A 321 -5.07 20.42 6.68
N TYR A 322 -5.60 19.24 7.03
CA TYR A 322 -6.51 19.12 8.18
C TYR A 322 -5.78 18.95 9.52
N VAL A 323 -4.62 18.29 9.50
CA VAL A 323 -3.89 17.96 10.72
C VAL A 323 -2.73 18.93 10.94
N LEU A 324 -2.26 19.04 12.19
CA LEU A 324 -1.11 19.88 12.51
C LEU A 324 0.14 19.43 11.74
N PRO A 325 0.99 20.34 11.23
CA PRO A 325 2.17 19.97 10.45
C PRO A 325 3.13 19.00 11.17
N GLN A 326 3.31 19.19 12.49
CA GLN A 326 4.12 18.30 13.33
C GLN A 326 3.48 16.91 13.53
N TYR A 327 2.15 16.84 13.52
CA TYR A 327 1.45 15.57 13.55
C TYR A 327 1.60 14.87 12.20
N TYR A 328 1.37 15.60 11.09
CA TYR A 328 1.53 15.07 9.73
C TYR A 328 2.93 14.52 9.47
N SER A 329 3.99 15.22 9.90
CA SER A 329 5.38 14.78 9.68
C SER A 329 5.68 13.41 10.31
N ASN A 330 5.03 13.09 11.44
CA ASN A 330 5.17 11.80 12.13
C ASN A 330 4.35 10.70 11.44
N ILE A 331 3.16 11.02 10.93
CA ILE A 331 2.25 10.02 10.35
C ILE A 331 2.43 9.83 8.84
N LYS A 332 3.04 10.76 8.10
CA LYS A 332 3.10 10.73 6.63
C LYS A 332 3.72 9.44 6.06
N ASN A 333 4.65 8.83 6.79
CA ASN A 333 5.38 7.64 6.33
C ASN A 333 4.58 6.35 6.53
N MET A 334 3.60 6.33 7.46
CA MET A 334 2.71 5.18 7.63
C MET A 334 1.52 5.18 6.66
N LEU A 335 1.24 6.34 6.03
CA LEU A 335 0.19 6.49 5.02
C LEU A 335 0.72 6.11 3.63
N ALA A 336 0.07 5.13 3.01
CA ALA A 336 0.24 4.78 1.61
C ALA A 336 -0.25 5.92 0.69
N GLU A 337 0.46 6.15 -0.41
CA GLU A 337 0.07 7.12 -1.45
C GLU A 337 -1.13 6.64 -2.27
N ARG A 338 -1.26 5.32 -2.41
CA ARG A 338 -2.35 4.64 -3.09
C ARG A 338 -2.83 3.49 -2.25
#